data_AF-A0A2R2MMW6-F1
#
_entry.id   AF-A0A2R2MMW6-F1
#
_cell.length_a   1.000
_cell.length_b   1.000
_cell.length_c   1.000
_cell.angle_alpha   90.00
_cell.angle_beta   90.00
_cell.angle_gamma   90.00
#
_symmetry.space_group_name_H-M   'P 1'
#
loop_
_entity.id
_entity.type
_entity.pdbx_description
1 polymer ?
#
loop_
_entity_poly.entity_id
_entity_poly.type
_entity_poly.pdbx_seq_one_letter_code
_entity_poly.pdbx_strand_id
1 'polypeptide(L)'
;WFTYVIINLIFHRIQEWRLDVHGTLPKYLESRGLLDTTVLPNYHYREDALPLYYSIKKYVSQIINHFYDNRKKLTEDYELQNWRHELETEREKGGVGIQGIPGSVTFENNDELILTCTSIIFTCSVSHAASNFPQYTDYAFPPNYPAYIKGQPPTDKVPMSEENIVKTLPTKSHTLDIMVVTKLLSDKGTNSLGDFDIQYLHDPVSVKAAQTLRQELSELSEKIKERNKSRFPSYLYLQPDHVPNSISI
;
A
#
# COMPACT_ATOMS: atom_id res chain seq x y z
N TRP A 1 -7.37 -22.27 -17.04
CA TRP A 1 -8.02 -21.06 -17.60
C TRP A 1 -8.00 -19.89 -16.61
N PHE A 2 -8.62 -19.99 -15.43
CA PHE A 2 -8.63 -18.91 -14.41
C PHE A 2 -7.23 -18.43 -14.00
N THR A 3 -6.32 -19.35 -13.67
CA THR A 3 -4.91 -19.03 -13.33
C THR A 3 -4.19 -18.30 -14.47
N TYR A 4 -4.45 -18.68 -15.72
CA TYR A 4 -3.86 -18.03 -16.88
C TYR A 4 -4.34 -16.59 -17.03
N VAL A 5 -5.65 -16.32 -16.85
CA VAL A 5 -6.21 -14.97 -16.90
C VAL A 5 -5.60 -14.08 -15.81
N ILE A 6 -5.53 -14.57 -14.56
CA ILE A 6 -4.93 -13.81 -13.45
C ILE A 6 -3.46 -13.48 -13.73
N ILE A 7 -2.67 -14.46 -14.16
CA ILE A 7 -1.25 -14.23 -14.48
C ILE A 7 -1.09 -13.19 -15.59
N ASN A 8 -1.93 -13.22 -16.63
CA ASN A 8 -1.89 -12.21 -17.69
C ASN A 8 -2.30 -10.82 -17.20
N LEU A 9 -3.30 -10.72 -16.33
CA LEU A 9 -3.69 -9.45 -15.71
C LEU A 9 -2.54 -8.89 -14.86
N ILE A 10 -1.88 -9.73 -14.06
CA ILE A 10 -0.70 -9.34 -13.28
C ILE A 10 0.42 -8.86 -14.20
N PHE A 11 0.73 -9.62 -15.26
CA PHE A 11 1.76 -9.26 -16.23
C PHE A 11 1.49 -7.89 -16.87
N HIS A 12 0.27 -7.68 -17.35
CA HIS A 12 -0.12 -6.40 -17.95
C HIS A 12 -0.03 -5.24 -16.94
N ARG A 13 -0.53 -5.44 -15.71
CA ARG A 13 -0.47 -4.38 -14.69
C ARG A 13 0.95 -4.06 -14.22
N ILE A 14 1.84 -5.03 -14.15
CA ILE A 14 3.25 -4.80 -13.82
C ILE A 14 3.92 -3.92 -14.89
N GLN A 15 3.58 -4.12 -16.17
CA GLN A 15 4.13 -3.33 -17.27
C GLN A 15 3.66 -1.87 -17.30
N GLU A 16 2.58 -1.53 -16.61
CA GLU A 16 2.06 -0.15 -16.52
C GLU A 16 2.36 0.50 -15.17
N TRP A 17 2.72 -0.30 -14.16
CA TRP A 17 2.98 0.20 -12.82
C TRP A 17 4.30 0.98 -12.79
N ARG A 18 4.29 2.09 -12.06
CA ARG A 18 5.41 3.04 -11.96
C ARG A 18 5.57 3.49 -10.53
N LEU A 19 6.79 3.53 -10.01
CA LEU A 19 7.07 3.92 -8.64
C LEU A 19 6.73 5.41 -8.39
N ASP A 20 7.15 6.28 -9.30
CA ASP A 20 6.97 7.75 -9.22
C ASP A 20 5.49 8.21 -9.32
N VAL A 21 4.60 7.35 -9.81
CA VAL A 21 3.16 7.63 -9.91
C VAL A 21 2.36 6.76 -8.95
N HIS A 22 2.41 5.44 -9.13
CA HIS A 22 1.55 4.49 -8.44
C HIS A 22 2.07 4.10 -7.06
N GLY A 23 3.40 4.04 -6.88
CA GLY A 23 4.04 3.81 -5.58
C GLY A 23 4.03 5.05 -4.66
N THR A 24 3.72 6.21 -5.22
CA THR A 24 3.75 7.51 -4.54
C THR A 24 2.31 8.00 -4.30
N LEU A 25 1.80 7.86 -3.07
CA LEU A 25 0.38 8.13 -2.78
C LEU A 25 -0.12 9.52 -3.27
N PRO A 26 0.58 10.65 -3.03
CA PRO A 26 0.10 11.95 -3.52
C PRO A 26 -0.03 11.99 -5.04
N LYS A 27 0.92 11.41 -5.78
CA LYS A 27 0.91 11.36 -7.25
C LYS A 27 -0.14 10.40 -7.77
N TYR A 28 -0.36 9.28 -7.09
CA TYR A 28 -1.44 8.35 -7.41
C TYR A 28 -2.83 8.96 -7.21
N LEU A 29 -3.02 9.77 -6.17
CA LEU A 29 -4.28 10.48 -5.95
C LEU A 29 -4.45 11.61 -6.97
N GLU A 30 -3.39 12.36 -7.28
CA GLU A 30 -3.41 13.42 -8.29
C GLU A 30 -3.78 12.89 -9.68
N SER A 31 -3.16 11.78 -10.12
CA SER A 31 -3.43 11.19 -11.43
C SER A 31 -4.87 10.67 -11.59
N ARG A 32 -5.57 10.47 -10.47
CA ARG A 32 -6.98 10.07 -10.43
C ARG A 32 -7.94 11.24 -10.18
N GLY A 33 -7.43 12.46 -10.01
CA GLY A 33 -8.25 13.63 -9.64
C GLY A 33 -8.80 13.57 -8.22
N LEU A 34 -8.18 12.79 -7.33
CA LEU A 34 -8.65 12.52 -5.97
C LEU A 34 -7.82 13.22 -4.89
N LEU A 35 -6.77 13.96 -5.25
CA LEU A 35 -5.96 14.69 -4.27
C LEU A 35 -6.74 15.87 -3.65
N ASP A 36 -7.55 16.57 -4.45
CA ASP A 36 -8.41 17.65 -3.99
C ASP A 36 -9.53 17.11 -3.09
N THR A 37 -9.60 17.61 -1.86
CA THR A 37 -10.58 17.17 -0.86
C THR A 37 -11.99 17.62 -1.17
N THR A 38 -12.17 18.64 -2.00
CA THR A 38 -13.46 19.19 -2.39
C THR A 38 -14.15 18.37 -3.49
N VAL A 39 -13.38 17.68 -4.33
CA VAL A 39 -13.90 16.86 -5.44
C VAL A 39 -14.64 15.62 -4.94
N LEU A 40 -14.06 14.94 -3.95
CA LEU A 40 -14.67 13.79 -3.30
C LEU A 40 -14.49 13.90 -1.78
N PRO A 41 -15.43 14.53 -1.06
CA PRO A 41 -15.38 14.61 0.39
C PRO A 41 -15.59 13.22 1.02
N ASN A 42 -15.18 13.05 2.28
CA ASN A 42 -15.31 11.80 3.03
C ASN A 42 -14.59 10.60 2.39
N TYR A 43 -13.51 10.86 1.65
CA TYR A 43 -12.66 9.78 1.15
C TYR A 43 -11.70 9.29 2.26
N HIS A 44 -12.19 8.42 3.14
CA HIS A 44 -11.51 8.03 4.37
C HIS A 44 -10.09 7.47 4.14
N TYR A 45 -9.88 6.67 3.09
CA TYR A 45 -8.54 6.17 2.74
C TYR A 45 -7.55 7.32 2.51
N ARG A 46 -7.91 8.32 1.69
CA ARG A 46 -7.05 9.48 1.45
C ARG A 46 -6.75 10.24 2.73
N GLU A 47 -7.79 10.48 3.52
CA GLU A 47 -7.71 11.26 4.76
C GLU A 47 -6.84 10.62 5.84
N ASP A 48 -6.71 9.29 5.83
CA ASP A 48 -5.94 8.51 6.79
C ASP A 48 -4.55 8.17 6.23
N ALA A 49 -4.44 7.81 4.94
CA ALA A 49 -3.19 7.39 4.31
C ALA A 49 -2.23 8.54 3.99
N LEU A 50 -2.71 9.73 3.60
CA LEU A 50 -1.82 10.86 3.27
C LEU A 50 -0.98 11.32 4.47
N PRO A 51 -1.55 11.54 5.67
CA PRO A 51 -0.73 11.86 6.83
C PRO A 51 0.31 10.79 7.15
N LEU A 52 -0.04 9.50 7.04
CA LEU A 52 0.90 8.39 7.23
C LEU A 52 2.04 8.42 6.22
N TYR A 53 1.72 8.64 4.94
CA TYR A 53 2.72 8.79 3.88
C TYR A 53 3.71 9.91 4.22
N TYR A 54 3.23 11.07 4.67
CA TYR A 54 4.11 12.20 4.99
C TYR A 54 4.92 11.99 6.27
N SER A 55 4.39 11.31 7.29
CA SER A 55 5.18 10.91 8.47
C SER A 55 6.29 9.93 8.11
N ILE A 56 6.02 8.93 7.27
CA ILE A 56 7.04 8.02 6.73
C ILE A 56 8.08 8.82 5.93
N LYS A 57 7.63 9.69 5.02
CA LYS A 57 8.54 10.52 4.21
C LYS A 57 9.44 11.38 5.07
N LYS A 58 8.90 11.98 6.13
CA LYS A 58 9.65 12.83 7.07
C LYS A 58 10.68 12.02 7.85
N TYR A 59 10.34 10.81 8.31
CA TYR A 59 11.29 9.90 8.94
C TYR A 59 12.44 9.54 7.97
N VAL A 60 12.09 9.06 6.78
CA VAL A 60 13.05 8.69 5.73
C VAL A 60 13.96 9.85 5.34
N SER A 61 13.39 11.06 5.22
CA SER A 61 14.15 12.28 4.92
C SER A 61 15.19 12.61 6.00
N GLN A 62 14.85 12.44 7.29
CA GLN A 62 15.81 12.69 8.37
C GLN A 62 16.98 11.69 8.31
N ILE A 63 16.69 10.41 8.05
CA ILE A 63 17.71 9.36 7.93
C ILE A 63 18.61 9.64 6.73
N ILE A 64 18.05 9.79 5.53
CA ILE A 64 18.84 9.95 4.30
C ILE A 64 19.68 11.22 4.32
N ASN A 65 19.12 12.36 4.75
CA ASN A 65 19.89 13.59 4.82
C ASN A 65 20.97 13.57 5.90
N HIS A 66 20.86 12.70 6.90
CA HIS A 66 21.91 12.50 7.89
C HIS A 66 23.10 11.70 7.31
N PHE A 67 22.84 10.57 6.65
CA PHE A 67 23.90 9.71 6.10
C PHE A 67 24.51 10.27 4.81
N TYR A 68 23.69 10.89 3.97
CA TYR A 68 24.07 11.53 2.70
C TYR A 68 24.07 13.06 2.83
N ASP A 69 24.82 13.58 3.81
CA ASP A 69 24.96 15.02 4.10
C ASP A 69 25.62 15.84 2.98
N ASN A 70 26.15 15.17 1.96
CA ASN A 70 26.69 15.80 0.76
C ASN A 70 26.51 14.89 -0.46
N ARG A 71 26.47 15.50 -1.65
CA ARG A 71 26.22 14.80 -2.92
C ARG A 71 27.22 13.68 -3.20
N LYS A 72 28.50 13.86 -2.85
CA LYS A 72 29.56 12.90 -3.16
C LYS A 72 29.32 11.56 -2.45
N LYS A 73 28.90 11.59 -1.18
CA LYS A 73 28.53 10.37 -0.44
C LYS A 73 27.43 9.58 -1.13
N LEU A 74 26.45 10.24 -1.74
CA LEU A 74 25.37 9.58 -2.48
C LEU A 74 25.86 9.00 -3.80
N THR A 75 26.56 9.81 -4.60
CA THR A 75 26.96 9.44 -5.96
C THR A 75 28.09 8.42 -5.99
N GLU A 76 28.91 8.33 -4.94
CA GLU A 76 30.02 7.37 -4.84
C GLU A 76 29.67 6.10 -4.04
N ASP A 77 28.47 6.01 -3.47
CA ASP A 77 27.97 4.80 -2.82
C ASP A 77 27.59 3.76 -3.87
N TYR A 78 28.58 2.93 -4.25
CA TYR A 78 28.40 1.93 -5.30
C TYR A 78 27.32 0.89 -4.97
N GLU A 79 27.10 0.57 -3.69
CA GLU A 79 26.07 -0.38 -3.26
C GLU A 79 24.68 0.20 -3.51
N LEU A 80 24.48 1.46 -3.12
CA LEU A 80 23.24 2.16 -3.36
C LEU A 80 22.96 2.36 -4.86
N GLN A 81 23.97 2.73 -5.65
CA GLN A 81 23.79 2.93 -7.08
C GLN A 81 23.50 1.61 -7.82
N ASN A 82 24.13 0.51 -7.39
CA ASN A 82 23.81 -0.82 -7.90
C ASN A 82 22.41 -1.26 -7.52
N TRP A 83 21.96 -0.97 -6.28
CA TRP A 83 20.58 -1.25 -5.88
C TRP A 83 19.57 -0.48 -6.74
N ARG A 84 19.80 0.80 -7.02
CA ARG A 84 18.97 1.59 -7.96
C ARG A 84 18.92 0.95 -9.34
N HIS A 85 20.08 0.50 -9.85
CA HIS A 85 20.18 -0.16 -11.13
C HIS A 85 19.40 -1.48 -11.17
N GLU A 86 19.50 -2.29 -10.12
CA GLU A 86 18.75 -3.55 -9.98
C GLU A 86 17.24 -3.32 -10.00
N LEU A 87 16.74 -2.28 -9.30
CA LEU A 87 15.32 -1.95 -9.27
C LEU A 87 14.74 -1.68 -10.66
N GLU A 88 15.43 -0.90 -11.50
CA GLU A 88 14.95 -0.53 -12.84
C GLU A 88 15.20 -1.62 -13.88
N THR A 89 16.34 -2.31 -13.79
CA THR A 89 16.79 -3.26 -14.81
C THR A 89 15.72 -4.31 -15.09
N GLU A 90 15.45 -4.55 -16.37
CA GLU A 90 14.46 -5.53 -16.82
C GLU A 90 14.70 -6.91 -16.21
N ARG A 91 13.61 -7.65 -15.95
CA ARG A 91 13.69 -8.98 -15.32
C ARG A 91 14.47 -9.97 -16.15
N GLU A 92 14.37 -9.89 -17.47
CA GLU A 92 15.10 -10.70 -18.43
C GLU A 92 16.61 -10.46 -18.37
N LYS A 93 17.04 -9.31 -17.85
CA LYS A 93 18.44 -8.94 -17.61
C LYS A 93 18.88 -9.17 -16.15
N GLY A 94 18.01 -9.76 -15.33
CA GLY A 94 18.29 -10.10 -13.94
C GLY A 94 17.95 -9.02 -12.90
N GLY A 95 17.24 -7.95 -13.28
CA GLY A 95 16.75 -6.94 -12.32
C GLY A 95 15.28 -7.15 -11.91
N VAL A 96 14.67 -6.12 -11.33
CA VAL A 96 13.28 -6.15 -10.84
C VAL A 96 12.28 -5.65 -11.90
N GLY A 97 12.71 -4.76 -12.79
CA GLY A 97 11.92 -4.20 -13.89
C GLY A 97 10.90 -3.14 -13.45
N ILE A 98 11.18 -2.39 -12.39
CA ILE A 98 10.29 -1.33 -11.90
C ILE A 98 10.47 -0.08 -12.76
N GLN A 99 9.37 0.44 -13.30
CA GLN A 99 9.39 1.70 -14.02
C GLN A 99 9.33 2.91 -13.09
N GLY A 100 9.86 4.04 -13.55
CA GLY A 100 9.76 5.31 -12.83
C GLY A 100 10.58 5.33 -11.54
N ILE A 101 11.67 4.57 -11.48
CA ILE A 101 12.69 4.77 -10.43
C ILE A 101 13.31 6.16 -10.66
N PRO A 102 13.29 7.05 -9.65
CA PRO A 102 13.91 8.37 -9.76
C PRO A 102 15.41 8.32 -10.08
N GLY A 103 15.92 9.38 -10.70
CA GLY A 103 17.26 9.42 -11.27
C GLY A 103 17.34 8.73 -12.62
N SER A 104 18.13 9.26 -13.56
CA SER A 104 18.17 8.74 -14.94
C SER A 104 18.91 7.41 -15.05
N VAL A 105 20.09 7.32 -14.43
CA VAL A 105 20.95 6.12 -14.39
C VAL A 105 21.34 5.81 -12.94
N THR A 106 21.55 6.86 -12.15
CA THR A 106 21.96 6.84 -10.75
C THR A 106 21.04 7.74 -9.93
N PHE A 107 21.03 7.58 -8.61
CA PHE A 107 20.52 8.62 -7.72
C PHE A 107 21.49 9.81 -7.71
N GLU A 108 21.01 10.97 -8.14
CA GLU A 108 21.79 12.19 -8.28
C GLU A 108 21.65 13.15 -7.10
N ASN A 109 20.56 13.00 -6.33
CA ASN A 109 20.24 13.80 -5.16
C ASN A 109 19.41 13.01 -4.13
N ASN A 110 19.35 13.51 -2.90
CA ASN A 110 18.68 12.81 -1.80
C ASN A 110 17.17 12.69 -1.99
N ASP A 111 16.50 13.62 -2.69
CA ASP A 111 15.04 13.58 -2.86
C ASP A 111 14.60 12.35 -3.67
N GLU A 112 15.42 11.93 -4.63
CA GLU A 112 15.20 10.72 -5.43
C GLU A 112 15.25 9.44 -4.58
N LEU A 113 16.25 9.34 -3.70
CA LEU A 113 16.37 8.24 -2.75
C LEU A 113 15.24 8.28 -1.71
N ILE A 114 14.93 9.47 -1.19
CA ILE A 114 13.83 9.68 -0.23
C ILE A 114 12.51 9.23 -0.82
N LEU A 115 12.20 9.62 -2.06
CA LEU A 115 10.98 9.20 -2.75
C LEU A 115 10.93 7.68 -2.88
N THR A 116 12.05 7.06 -3.27
CA THR A 116 12.14 5.61 -3.48
C THR A 116 11.89 4.84 -2.18
N CYS A 117 12.67 5.14 -1.13
CA CYS A 117 12.53 4.48 0.17
C CYS A 117 11.16 4.73 0.81
N THR A 118 10.64 5.97 0.71
CA THR A 118 9.29 6.30 1.21
C THR A 118 8.23 5.45 0.51
N SER A 119 8.30 5.33 -0.82
CA SER A 119 7.32 4.59 -1.61
C SER A 119 7.35 3.09 -1.27
N ILE A 120 8.54 2.51 -1.08
CA ILE A 120 8.70 1.11 -0.67
C ILE A 120 8.11 0.89 0.73
N ILE A 121 8.51 1.69 1.72
CA ILE A 121 8.03 1.56 3.10
C ILE A 121 6.51 1.74 3.15
N PHE A 122 5.97 2.76 2.48
CA PHE A 122 4.53 3.01 2.42
C PHE A 122 3.78 1.84 1.75
N THR A 123 4.31 1.30 0.66
CA THR A 123 3.68 0.18 -0.06
C THR A 123 3.62 -1.06 0.81
N CYS A 124 4.74 -1.41 1.46
CA CYS A 124 4.86 -2.60 2.29
C CYS A 124 4.11 -2.51 3.63
N SER A 125 3.71 -1.31 4.08
CA SER A 125 2.98 -1.11 5.32
C SER A 125 1.55 -0.63 5.06
N VAL A 126 1.37 0.67 4.85
CA VAL A 126 0.08 1.35 4.76
C VAL A 126 -0.75 0.88 3.57
N SER A 127 -0.15 0.81 2.37
CA SER A 127 -0.90 0.39 1.17
C SER A 127 -1.35 -1.06 1.28
N HIS A 128 -0.49 -1.92 1.83
CA HIS A 128 -0.82 -3.31 2.08
C HIS A 128 -1.95 -3.43 3.10
N ALA A 129 -1.83 -2.82 4.27
CA ALA A 129 -2.86 -2.83 5.32
C ALA A 129 -4.23 -2.35 4.81
N ALA A 130 -4.25 -1.26 4.02
CA ALA A 130 -5.47 -0.72 3.43
C ALA A 130 -6.18 -1.68 2.46
N SER A 131 -5.43 -2.56 1.80
CA SER A 131 -5.93 -3.46 0.77
C SER A 131 -6.20 -4.87 1.30
N ASN A 132 -5.55 -5.26 2.40
CA ASN A 132 -5.56 -6.62 2.92
C ASN A 132 -6.54 -6.81 4.09
N PHE A 133 -6.46 -6.00 5.14
CA PHE A 133 -7.29 -6.14 6.33
C PHE A 133 -8.81 -5.90 6.17
N PRO A 134 -9.31 -5.16 5.16
CA PRO A 134 -10.76 -5.12 4.93
C PRO A 134 -11.30 -6.41 4.30
N GLN A 135 -10.46 -7.33 3.82
CA GLN A 135 -10.91 -8.47 3.00
C GLN A 135 -12.01 -9.27 3.68
N TYR A 136 -11.87 -9.64 4.96
CA TYR A 136 -12.94 -10.38 5.63
C TYR A 136 -14.23 -9.57 5.71
N THR A 137 -14.16 -8.27 5.99
CA THR A 137 -15.35 -7.42 6.10
C THR A 137 -16.09 -7.33 4.76
N ASP A 138 -15.34 -7.24 3.66
CA ASP A 138 -15.93 -7.05 2.33
C ASP A 138 -16.38 -8.36 1.68
N TYR A 139 -15.56 -9.41 1.75
CA TYR A 139 -15.77 -10.68 1.05
C TYR A 139 -16.54 -11.73 1.86
N ALA A 140 -16.65 -11.60 3.19
CA ALA A 140 -17.39 -12.58 4.00
C ALA A 140 -18.91 -12.55 3.75
N PHE A 141 -19.41 -11.51 3.09
CA PHE A 141 -20.75 -11.44 2.55
C PHE A 141 -20.69 -11.33 1.01
N PRO A 142 -20.60 -12.46 0.28
CA PRO A 142 -20.42 -12.45 -1.17
C PRO A 142 -21.45 -11.65 -1.99
N PRO A 143 -22.72 -11.48 -1.58
CA PRO A 143 -23.62 -10.57 -2.31
C PRO A 143 -23.12 -9.13 -2.38
N ASN A 144 -22.31 -8.68 -1.41
CA ASN A 144 -21.65 -7.37 -1.44
C ASN A 144 -20.40 -7.37 -2.34
N TYR A 145 -19.53 -8.39 -2.22
CA TYR A 145 -18.30 -8.46 -2.99
C TYR A 145 -17.94 -9.90 -3.40
N PRO A 146 -18.52 -10.42 -4.51
CA PRO A 146 -18.33 -11.82 -4.90
C PRO A 146 -16.96 -12.02 -5.54
N ALA A 147 -16.16 -12.95 -5.01
CA ALA A 147 -14.84 -13.29 -5.58
C ALA A 147 -14.93 -13.86 -7.01
N TYR A 148 -16.07 -14.45 -7.37
CA TYR A 148 -16.41 -14.86 -8.73
C TYR A 148 -17.94 -14.93 -8.90
N ILE A 149 -18.38 -14.86 -10.14
CA ILE A 149 -19.78 -15.05 -10.55
C ILE A 149 -19.83 -16.18 -11.57
N LYS A 150 -20.83 -17.06 -11.46
CA LYS A 150 -21.10 -18.15 -12.40
C LYS A 150 -22.04 -17.69 -13.51
N GLY A 151 -21.83 -18.22 -14.70
CA GLY A 151 -22.68 -17.94 -15.87
C GLY A 151 -22.13 -16.80 -16.72
N GLN A 152 -23.00 -16.23 -17.55
CA GLN A 152 -22.66 -15.11 -18.44
C GLN A 152 -23.33 -13.83 -17.94
N PRO A 153 -22.72 -12.65 -18.13
CA PRO A 153 -23.38 -11.39 -17.89
C PRO A 153 -24.70 -11.30 -18.68
N PRO A 154 -25.77 -10.71 -18.12
CA PRO A 154 -27.01 -10.48 -18.85
C PRO A 154 -26.76 -9.66 -20.14
N THR A 155 -27.34 -10.10 -21.26
CA THR A 155 -27.18 -9.44 -22.58
C THR A 155 -28.39 -8.62 -22.99
N ASP A 156 -29.45 -8.66 -22.21
CA ASP A 156 -30.66 -7.85 -22.36
C ASP A 156 -31.10 -7.28 -21.00
N LYS A 157 -32.21 -6.53 -21.01
CA LYS A 157 -32.77 -5.89 -19.81
C LYS A 157 -33.90 -6.69 -19.17
N VAL A 158 -34.11 -7.94 -19.56
CA VAL A 158 -35.17 -8.77 -18.98
C VAL A 158 -34.82 -9.02 -17.50
N PRO A 159 -35.73 -8.68 -16.56
CA PRO A 159 -35.45 -8.86 -15.14
C PRO A 159 -35.13 -10.31 -14.79
N MET A 160 -34.02 -10.51 -14.09
CA MET A 160 -33.65 -11.81 -13.54
C MET A 160 -34.38 -12.03 -12.20
N SER A 161 -34.92 -13.23 -11.98
CA SER A 161 -35.47 -13.58 -10.67
C SER A 161 -34.38 -13.61 -9.60
N GLU A 162 -34.74 -13.32 -8.34
CA GLU A 162 -33.81 -13.41 -7.20
C GLU A 162 -33.15 -14.79 -7.11
N GLU A 163 -33.92 -15.86 -7.33
CA GLU A 163 -33.42 -17.23 -7.36
C GLU A 163 -32.29 -17.41 -8.40
N ASN A 164 -32.46 -16.83 -9.60
CA ASN A 164 -31.45 -16.90 -10.65
C ASN A 164 -30.23 -16.05 -10.32
N ILE A 165 -30.40 -14.89 -9.69
CA ILE A 165 -29.27 -14.07 -9.19
C ILE A 165 -28.45 -14.86 -8.17
N VAL A 166 -29.11 -15.45 -7.16
CA VAL A 166 -28.45 -16.26 -6.13
C VAL A 166 -27.72 -17.46 -6.73
N LYS A 167 -28.26 -18.07 -7.78
CA LYS A 167 -27.58 -19.15 -8.52
C LYS A 167 -26.28 -18.72 -9.19
N THR A 168 -26.10 -17.44 -9.53
CA THR A 168 -24.85 -16.90 -10.07
C THR A 168 -23.77 -16.70 -9.00
N LEU A 169 -24.16 -16.44 -7.75
CA LEU A 169 -23.22 -16.22 -6.65
C LEU A 169 -22.46 -17.49 -6.22
N PRO A 170 -21.33 -17.36 -5.50
CA PRO A 170 -20.61 -18.52 -4.96
C PRO A 170 -21.52 -19.51 -4.22
N THR A 171 -21.21 -20.80 -4.32
CA THR A 171 -21.94 -21.82 -3.57
C THR A 171 -21.71 -21.63 -2.06
N LYS A 172 -22.53 -22.26 -1.22
CA LYS A 172 -22.34 -22.23 0.24
C LYS A 172 -20.94 -22.72 0.65
N SER A 173 -20.47 -23.81 0.06
CA SER A 173 -19.12 -24.34 0.33
C SER A 173 -18.04 -23.31 -0.02
N HIS A 174 -18.06 -22.77 -1.23
CA HIS A 174 -17.06 -21.77 -1.65
C HIS A 174 -17.18 -20.46 -0.86
N THR A 175 -18.37 -20.10 -0.39
CA THR A 175 -18.55 -18.96 0.52
C THR A 175 -17.81 -19.19 1.83
N LEU A 176 -17.93 -20.38 2.43
CA LEU A 176 -17.18 -20.73 3.63
C LEU A 176 -15.67 -20.73 3.37
N ASP A 177 -15.21 -21.25 2.23
CA ASP A 177 -13.78 -21.21 1.86
C ASP A 177 -13.28 -19.74 1.74
N ILE A 178 -14.04 -18.87 1.06
CA ILE A 178 -13.73 -17.45 0.94
C ILE A 178 -13.66 -16.79 2.32
N MET A 179 -14.63 -17.05 3.20
CA MET A 179 -14.64 -16.52 4.56
C MET A 179 -13.41 -16.95 5.35
N VAL A 180 -13.02 -18.23 5.27
CA VAL A 180 -11.83 -18.74 5.97
C VAL A 180 -10.56 -18.08 5.44
N VAL A 181 -10.37 -18.04 4.12
CA VAL A 181 -9.17 -17.44 3.51
C VAL A 181 -9.07 -15.96 3.85
N THR A 182 -10.15 -15.20 3.64
CA THR A 182 -10.14 -13.76 3.88
C THR A 182 -10.03 -13.43 5.36
N LYS A 183 -10.53 -14.28 6.26
CA LYS A 183 -10.31 -14.13 7.70
C LYS A 183 -8.84 -14.27 8.05
N LEU A 184 -8.18 -15.32 7.53
CA LEU A 184 -6.75 -15.57 7.79
C LEU A 184 -5.88 -14.43 7.25
N LEU A 185 -6.15 -13.95 6.03
CA LEU A 185 -5.41 -12.84 5.42
C LEU A 185 -5.68 -11.49 6.12
N SER A 186 -6.82 -11.33 6.80
CA SER A 186 -7.16 -10.05 7.45
C SER A 186 -6.58 -9.88 8.86
N ASP A 187 -5.97 -10.93 9.43
CA ASP A 187 -5.46 -10.88 10.80
C ASP A 187 -4.08 -10.21 10.84
N LYS A 188 -3.82 -9.39 11.87
CA LYS A 188 -2.52 -8.74 12.07
C LYS A 188 -1.60 -9.65 12.91
N GLY A 189 -0.45 -10.04 12.35
CA GLY A 189 0.48 -10.97 13.00
C GLY A 189 1.72 -10.35 13.64
N THR A 190 2.10 -9.12 13.27
CA THR A 190 3.39 -8.51 13.68
C THR A 190 3.20 -7.13 14.32
N ASN A 191 4.29 -6.54 14.80
CA ASN A 191 4.27 -5.23 15.45
C ASN A 191 3.77 -4.11 14.53
N SER A 192 3.20 -3.08 15.16
CA SER A 192 2.67 -1.90 14.48
C SER A 192 3.77 -1.06 13.81
N LEU A 193 3.36 -0.22 12.87
CA LEU A 193 4.24 0.70 12.16
C LEU A 193 5.02 1.58 13.15
N GLY A 194 6.34 1.60 13.01
CA GLY A 194 7.23 2.35 13.90
C GLY A 194 7.68 1.57 15.14
N ASP A 195 6.99 0.49 15.50
CA ASP A 195 7.44 -0.46 16.53
C ASP A 195 8.29 -1.55 15.88
N PHE A 196 9.58 -1.26 15.73
CA PHE A 196 10.52 -2.09 14.98
C PHE A 196 10.98 -3.28 15.83
N ASP A 197 10.86 -4.50 15.28
CA ASP A 197 11.29 -5.74 15.95
C ASP A 197 12.77 -5.71 16.34
N ILE A 198 13.60 -5.11 15.48
CA ILE A 198 15.03 -4.96 15.67
C ILE A 198 15.42 -3.52 15.38
N GLN A 199 16.16 -2.92 16.32
CA GLN A 199 16.78 -1.62 16.11
C GLN A 199 18.14 -1.82 15.44
N TYR A 200 18.26 -1.43 14.17
CA TYR A 200 19.52 -1.47 13.43
C TYR A 200 20.32 -0.15 13.51
N LEU A 201 19.62 0.98 13.71
CA LEU A 201 20.24 2.30 13.78
C LEU A 201 20.32 2.77 15.24
N HIS A 202 21.54 3.08 15.68
CA HIS A 202 21.83 3.46 17.08
C HIS A 202 22.40 4.87 17.21
N ASP A 203 22.72 5.55 16.12
CA ASP A 203 23.19 6.93 16.19
C ASP A 203 22.09 7.88 16.73
N PRO A 204 22.46 8.99 17.38
CA PRO A 204 21.49 9.88 18.01
C PRO A 204 20.44 10.47 17.06
N VAL A 205 20.82 10.73 15.79
CA VAL A 205 19.92 11.35 14.81
C VAL A 205 18.85 10.34 14.39
N SER A 206 19.25 9.12 14.05
CA SER A 206 18.33 8.06 13.67
C SER A 206 17.41 7.63 14.81
N VAL A 207 17.93 7.52 16.03
CA VAL A 207 17.11 7.22 17.22
C VAL A 207 16.06 8.30 17.44
N LYS A 208 16.44 9.58 17.34
CA LYS A 208 15.50 10.70 17.48
C LYS A 208 14.48 10.73 16.34
N ALA A 209 14.89 10.41 15.12
CA ALA A 209 13.97 10.33 13.98
C ALA A 209 12.92 9.23 14.20
N ALA A 210 13.31 8.05 14.67
CA ALA A 210 12.40 6.96 15.00
C ALA A 210 11.43 7.33 16.16
N GLN A 211 11.93 7.99 17.20
CA GLN A 211 11.08 8.52 18.29
C GLN A 211 10.05 9.53 17.77
N THR A 212 10.48 10.44 16.89
CA THR A 212 9.60 11.43 16.27
C THR A 212 8.52 10.75 15.43
N LEU A 213 8.89 9.74 14.63
CA LEU A 213 7.92 8.95 13.88
C LEU A 213 6.87 8.30 14.78
N ARG A 214 7.29 7.63 15.86
CA ARG A 214 6.37 6.98 16.82
C ARG A 214 5.42 7.98 17.46
N GLN A 215 5.90 9.16 17.82
CA GLN A 215 5.07 10.22 18.36
C GLN A 215 4.01 10.68 17.33
N GLU A 216 4.42 10.96 16.09
CA GLU A 216 3.48 11.35 15.04
C GLU A 216 2.43 10.28 14.75
N LEU A 217 2.84 9.00 14.72
CA LEU A 217 1.91 7.88 14.55
C LEU A 217 0.92 7.77 15.71
N SER A 218 1.36 7.99 16.95
CA SER A 218 0.45 8.02 18.11
C SER A 218 -0.57 9.15 18.00
N GLU A 219 -0.14 10.37 17.65
CA GLU A 219 -1.03 11.51 17.45
C GLU A 219 -2.02 11.29 16.28
N LEU A 220 -1.57 10.65 15.20
CA LEU A 220 -2.43 10.27 14.07
C LEU A 220 -3.44 9.21 14.46
N SER A 221 -3.06 8.23 15.30
CA SER A 221 -3.98 7.22 15.83
C SER A 221 -5.16 7.86 16.56
N GLU A 222 -4.89 8.81 17.45
CA GLU A 222 -5.95 9.53 18.18
C GLU A 222 -6.83 10.37 17.25
N LYS A 223 -6.25 11.06 16.27
CA LYS A 223 -7.04 11.80 15.25
C LYS A 223 -7.95 10.89 14.45
N ILE A 224 -7.48 9.71 14.05
CA ILE A 224 -8.28 8.73 13.30
C ILE A 224 -9.38 8.14 14.18
N LYS A 225 -9.09 7.82 15.45
CA LYS A 225 -10.11 7.37 16.42
C LYS A 225 -11.20 8.42 16.61
N GLU A 226 -10.84 9.69 16.73
CA GLU A 226 -11.80 10.78 16.85
C GLU A 226 -12.68 10.91 15.59
N ARG A 227 -12.08 10.95 14.38
CA ARG A 227 -12.84 10.97 13.13
C ARG A 227 -13.80 9.78 13.00
N ASN A 228 -13.38 8.60 13.47
CA ASN A 228 -14.20 7.39 13.39
C ASN A 228 -15.45 7.43 14.27
N LYS A 229 -15.54 8.32 15.27
CA LYS A 229 -16.77 8.52 16.05
C LYS A 229 -17.92 9.08 15.20
N SER A 230 -17.62 9.80 14.12
CA SER A 230 -18.62 10.37 13.21
C SER A 230 -18.73 9.65 11.86
N ARG A 231 -17.83 8.71 11.54
CA ARG A 231 -17.86 7.94 10.28
C ARG A 231 -18.80 6.73 10.41
N PHE A 232 -19.62 6.50 9.39
CA PHE A 232 -20.46 5.30 9.30
C PHE A 232 -20.32 4.64 7.91
N PRO A 233 -19.72 3.43 7.83
CA PRO A 233 -19.00 2.74 8.90
C PRO A 233 -17.69 3.45 9.28
N SER A 234 -17.16 3.14 10.46
CA SER A 234 -15.81 3.56 10.84
C SER A 234 -14.77 2.94 9.89
N TYR A 235 -13.71 3.68 9.58
CA TYR A 235 -12.58 3.21 8.78
C TYR A 235 -11.38 2.94 9.70
N LEU A 236 -11.15 1.67 10.03
CA LEU A 236 -10.21 1.25 11.07
C LEU A 236 -8.84 0.82 10.54
N TYR A 237 -8.76 0.43 9.27
CA TYR A 237 -7.63 -0.29 8.68
C TYR A 237 -6.30 0.49 8.66
N LEU A 238 -6.38 1.82 8.73
CA LEU A 238 -5.22 2.70 8.73
C LEU A 238 -4.99 3.44 10.05
N GLN A 239 -5.65 2.99 11.13
CA GLN A 239 -5.18 3.35 12.46
C GLN A 239 -3.76 2.79 12.63
N PRO A 240 -2.74 3.59 13.01
CA PRO A 240 -1.35 3.14 13.08
C PRO A 240 -1.14 1.88 13.93
N ASP A 241 -1.94 1.71 14.98
CA ASP A 241 -1.94 0.53 15.84
C ASP A 241 -2.34 -0.76 15.11
N HIS A 242 -2.93 -0.67 13.91
CA HIS A 242 -3.36 -1.80 13.07
C HIS A 242 -2.48 -2.00 11.83
N VAL A 243 -1.57 -1.08 11.52
CA VAL A 243 -0.72 -1.16 10.32
C VAL A 243 0.61 -1.82 10.67
N PRO A 244 1.01 -2.96 10.07
CA PRO A 244 2.33 -3.55 10.27
C PRO A 244 3.48 -2.77 9.62
N ASN A 245 4.72 -3.06 10.02
CA ASN A 245 5.92 -2.55 9.35
C ASN A 245 6.16 -3.15 7.95
N SER A 246 5.63 -4.34 7.66
CA SER A 246 5.90 -5.08 6.41
C SER A 246 4.71 -5.93 5.96
N ILE A 247 4.84 -6.54 4.78
CA ILE A 247 3.92 -7.55 4.27
C ILE A 247 4.26 -8.87 4.99
N SER A 248 3.59 -9.12 6.11
CA SER A 248 3.79 -10.29 6.96
C SER A 248 2.51 -11.11 7.18
N ILE A 249 1.37 -10.64 6.66
CA ILE A 249 0.08 -11.35 6.54
C ILE A 249 -0.93 -10.52 5.74
#